data_AF-A0A520I314-F1
#
_entry.id   AF-A0A520I314-F1
#
_cell.length_a   1.000
_cell.length_b   1.000
_cell.length_c   1.000
_cell.angle_alpha   90.00
_cell.angle_beta   90.00
_cell.angle_gamma   90.00
#
_symmetry.space_group_name_H-M   'P 1'
#
loop_
_entity.id
_entity.type
_entity.pdbx_description
1 polymer ?
#
loop_
_entity_poly.entity_id
_entity_poly.type
_entity_poly.pdbx_seq_one_letter_code
_entity_poly.pdbx_strand_id
1 'polypeptide(L)'
;MAHETATRPAQGDWTIAQDWSHYTAEEHATWDTLFARQAKLLPGRASNAWLRGLDVLKLSKPGIPDFEELSERLMKLTGWQVVAVPGLVPDDVFFDHMANRRFVAGNFIR
;
A
#
# COMPACT_ATOMS: atom_id res chain seq x y z
N MET A 1 12.88 -12.17 -18.61
CA MET A 1 12.03 -11.12 -18.01
C MET A 1 12.98 -10.19 -17.27
N ALA A 2 13.35 -9.06 -17.88
CA ALA A 2 14.25 -8.12 -17.24
C ALA A 2 13.50 -7.47 -16.06
N HIS A 3 13.97 -7.68 -14.84
CA HIS A 3 13.55 -6.84 -13.72
C HIS A 3 14.09 -5.45 -14.02
N GLU A 4 13.20 -4.52 -14.35
CA GLU A 4 13.54 -3.11 -14.50
C GLU A 4 14.13 -2.64 -13.18
N THR A 5 15.44 -2.43 -13.16
CA THR A 5 16.15 -1.91 -12.00
C THR A 5 15.62 -0.51 -11.76
N ALA A 6 14.70 -0.35 -10.81
CA ALA A 6 14.19 0.95 -10.42
C ALA A 6 15.39 1.86 -10.11
N THR A 7 15.52 2.96 -10.86
CA THR A 7 16.55 3.96 -10.63
C THR A 7 16.43 4.44 -9.19
N ARG A 8 17.54 4.45 -8.45
CA ARG A 8 17.57 4.89 -7.05
C ARG A 8 16.87 6.26 -6.92
N PRO A 9 15.88 6.41 -6.03
CA PRO A 9 15.25 7.69 -5.75
C PRO A 9 16.24 8.72 -5.19
N ALA A 10 15.89 10.00 -5.26
CA ALA A 10 16.71 11.07 -4.68
C ALA A 10 16.85 10.95 -3.15
N GLN A 11 15.87 10.34 -2.50
CA GLN A 11 15.83 10.12 -1.06
C GLN A 11 16.61 8.85 -0.70
N GLY A 12 17.46 8.94 0.33
CA GLY A 12 18.31 7.83 0.77
C GLY A 12 17.53 6.62 1.30
N ASP A 13 16.28 6.83 1.73
CA ASP A 13 15.36 5.78 2.20
C ASP A 13 14.43 5.24 1.11
N TRP A 14 14.63 5.64 -0.17
CA TRP A 14 13.85 5.19 -1.32
C TRP A 14 12.37 5.57 -1.33
N THR A 15 11.92 6.41 -0.40
CA THR A 15 10.54 6.88 -0.43
C THR A 15 10.31 7.87 -1.56
N ILE A 16 9.08 7.84 -2.08
CA ILE A 16 8.58 8.78 -3.09
C ILE A 16 7.22 9.31 -2.65
N ALA A 17 6.77 10.43 -3.24
CA ALA A 17 5.37 10.81 -3.12
C ALA A 17 4.51 9.76 -3.84
N GLN A 18 3.35 9.42 -3.26
CA GLN A 18 2.39 8.54 -3.93
C GLN A 18 1.87 9.18 -5.23
N ASP A 19 1.73 10.52 -5.26
CA ASP A 19 1.10 11.26 -6.35
C ASP A 19 -0.25 10.62 -6.74
N TRP A 20 -1.15 10.52 -5.75
CA TRP A 20 -2.43 9.81 -5.89
C TRP A 20 -3.26 10.31 -7.09
N SER A 21 -3.16 11.61 -7.41
CA SER A 21 -3.83 12.23 -8.56
C SER A 21 -3.36 11.74 -9.93
N HIS A 22 -2.20 11.08 -10.02
CA HIS A 22 -1.70 10.52 -11.27
C HIS A 22 -2.46 9.24 -11.67
N TYR A 23 -3.08 8.53 -10.72
CA TYR A 23 -3.82 7.32 -11.03
C TYR A 23 -5.02 7.60 -11.94
N THR A 24 -5.10 6.83 -13.01
CA THR A 24 -6.18 6.91 -14.00
C THR A 24 -7.44 6.24 -13.46
N ALA A 25 -8.58 6.58 -14.07
CA ALA A 25 -9.85 5.92 -13.76
C ALA A 25 -9.79 4.39 -13.99
N GLU A 26 -9.01 3.93 -14.97
CA GLU A 26 -8.80 2.50 -15.25
C GLU A 26 -8.02 1.80 -14.13
N GLU A 27 -7.00 2.46 -13.58
CA GLU A 27 -6.23 1.94 -12.44
C GLU A 27 -7.09 1.88 -11.17
N HIS A 28 -7.92 2.90 -10.90
CA HIS A 28 -8.89 2.84 -9.81
C HIS A 28 -9.91 1.71 -10.01
N ALA A 29 -10.43 1.51 -11.23
CA ALA A 29 -11.36 0.42 -11.53
C ALA A 29 -10.71 -0.98 -11.42
N THR A 30 -9.42 -1.07 -11.73
CA THR A 30 -8.62 -2.29 -11.55
C THR A 30 -8.54 -2.65 -10.07
N TRP A 31 -8.25 -1.67 -9.20
CA TRP A 31 -8.30 -1.85 -7.75
C TRP A 31 -9.65 -2.36 -7.29
N ASP A 32 -10.74 -1.70 -7.69
CA ASP A 32 -12.10 -2.05 -7.27
C ASP A 32 -12.46 -3.48 -7.64
N THR A 33 -12.10 -3.89 -8.86
CA THR A 33 -12.33 -5.25 -9.35
C THR A 33 -11.59 -6.29 -8.51
N LEU A 34 -10.30 -6.05 -8.22
CA LEU A 34 -9.48 -6.95 -7.42
C LEU A 34 -9.97 -7.02 -5.98
N PHE A 35 -10.27 -5.87 -5.38
CA PHE A 35 -10.74 -5.76 -4.01
C PHE A 35 -12.08 -6.49 -3.85
N ALA A 36 -13.07 -6.20 -4.69
CA ALA A 36 -14.39 -6.83 -4.62
C ALA A 36 -14.31 -8.35 -4.76
N ARG A 37 -13.48 -8.85 -5.70
CA ARG A 37 -13.25 -10.28 -5.88
C ARG A 37 -12.66 -10.93 -4.63
N GLN A 38 -11.64 -10.32 -4.02
CA GLN A 38 -11.03 -10.87 -2.81
C GLN A 38 -12.00 -10.78 -1.63
N ALA A 39 -12.63 -9.63 -1.39
CA ALA A 39 -13.53 -9.41 -0.26
C ALA A 39 -14.66 -10.46 -0.18
N LYS A 40 -15.14 -10.93 -1.33
CA LYS A 40 -16.14 -12.03 -1.41
C LYS A 40 -15.58 -13.40 -0.99
N LEU A 41 -14.29 -13.66 -1.20
CA LEU A 41 -13.65 -14.96 -0.96
C LEU A 41 -13.10 -15.12 0.47
N LEU A 42 -12.80 -14.02 1.14
CA LEU A 42 -12.07 -13.99 2.42
C LEU A 42 -12.89 -14.44 3.65
N PRO A 43 -14.22 -14.25 3.74
CA PRO A 43 -15.02 -14.79 4.84
C PRO A 43 -14.85 -16.31 4.98
N GLY A 44 -14.54 -16.77 6.20
CA GLY A 44 -14.27 -18.18 6.48
C GLY A 44 -12.87 -18.68 6.05
N ARG A 45 -12.03 -17.80 5.47
CA ARG A 45 -10.64 -18.13 5.07
C ARG A 45 -9.60 -17.25 5.76
N ALA A 46 -9.85 -15.94 5.83
CA ALA A 46 -8.99 -15.00 6.52
C ALA A 46 -9.27 -14.98 8.03
N SER A 47 -8.27 -14.63 8.82
CA SER A 47 -8.46 -14.46 10.26
C SER A 47 -9.39 -13.28 10.56
N ASN A 48 -10.08 -13.33 11.70
CA ASN A 48 -10.93 -12.23 12.13
C ASN A 48 -10.16 -10.91 12.29
N ALA A 49 -8.87 -10.97 12.66
CA ALA A 49 -8.03 -9.77 12.75
C ALA A 49 -7.81 -9.13 11.37
N TRP A 50 -7.57 -9.94 10.35
CA TRP A 50 -7.41 -9.47 8.98
C TRP A 50 -8.70 -8.84 8.44
N LEU A 51 -9.86 -9.50 8.65
CA LEU A 51 -11.16 -8.98 8.23
C LEU A 51 -11.52 -7.65 8.91
N ARG A 52 -11.24 -7.51 10.20
CA ARG A 52 -11.39 -6.23 10.91
C ARG A 52 -10.46 -5.15 10.36
N GLY A 53 -9.25 -5.52 9.94
CA GLY A 53 -8.29 -4.59 9.35
C GLY A 53 -8.84 -3.88 8.11
N LEU A 54 -9.56 -4.60 7.23
CA LEU A 54 -10.18 -4.01 6.04
C LEU A 54 -11.16 -2.88 6.38
N ASP A 55 -12.00 -3.09 7.40
CA ASP A 55 -13.03 -2.15 7.83
C ASP A 55 -12.40 -0.93 8.51
N VAL A 56 -11.50 -1.17 9.46
CA VAL A 56 -10.83 -0.12 10.25
C VAL A 56 -9.98 0.80 9.36
N LEU A 57 -9.32 0.25 8.34
CA LEU A 57 -8.55 1.02 7.37
C LEU A 57 -9.44 1.68 6.29
N LYS A 58 -10.73 1.32 6.24
CA LYS A 58 -11.72 1.67 5.20
C LYS A 58 -11.21 1.46 3.78
N LEU A 59 -10.63 0.28 3.54
CA LEU A 59 -10.17 -0.12 2.20
C LEU A 59 -11.32 -0.43 1.23
N SER A 60 -12.56 -0.36 1.70
CA SER A 60 -13.78 -0.53 0.89
C SER A 60 -14.24 0.74 0.17
N LYS A 61 -13.56 1.87 0.35
CA LYS A 61 -13.79 3.05 -0.51
C LYS A 61 -13.41 2.70 -1.96
N PRO A 62 -14.16 3.17 -2.97
CA PRO A 62 -13.79 2.96 -4.37
C PRO A 62 -12.43 3.58 -4.71
N GLY A 63 -11.67 2.89 -5.56
CA GLY A 63 -10.36 3.26 -6.06
C GLY A 63 -9.19 2.90 -5.15
N ILE A 64 -7.98 3.00 -5.72
CA ILE A 64 -6.70 2.88 -5.00
C ILE A 64 -6.72 3.77 -3.74
N PRO A 65 -6.31 3.27 -2.57
CA PRO A 65 -6.29 4.06 -1.34
C PRO A 65 -5.28 5.20 -1.40
N ASP A 66 -5.68 6.37 -0.92
CA ASP A 66 -4.77 7.45 -0.58
C ASP A 66 -3.94 7.05 0.66
N PHE A 67 -2.62 7.04 0.52
CA PHE A 67 -1.69 6.61 1.57
C PHE A 67 -1.61 7.61 2.72
N GLU A 68 -1.86 8.89 2.50
CA GLU A 68 -1.94 9.89 3.56
C GLU A 68 -3.14 9.60 4.45
N GLU A 69 -4.35 9.49 3.87
CA GLU A 69 -5.55 9.14 4.62
C GLU A 69 -5.43 7.79 5.36
N LEU A 70 -4.86 6.79 4.68
CA LEU A 70 -4.66 5.45 5.22
C LEU A 70 -3.68 5.49 6.39
N SER A 71 -2.56 6.18 6.24
CA SER A 71 -1.53 6.32 7.25
C SER A 71 -2.01 7.07 8.48
N GLU A 72 -2.82 8.12 8.32
CA GLU A 72 -3.42 8.82 9.46
C GLU A 72 -4.21 7.88 10.37
N ARG A 73 -5.00 6.96 9.78
CA ARG A 73 -5.78 5.98 10.54
C ARG A 73 -4.87 4.95 11.20
N LEU A 74 -3.96 4.38 10.42
CA LEU A 74 -3.06 3.34 10.89
C LEU A 74 -2.16 3.85 12.03
N MET A 75 -1.70 5.10 11.93
CA MET A 75 -0.86 5.77 12.93
C MET A 75 -1.62 5.92 14.25
N LYS A 76 -2.87 6.38 14.21
CA LYS A 76 -3.73 6.51 15.41
C LYS A 76 -3.98 5.17 16.11
N LEU A 77 -4.01 4.07 15.36
CA LEU A 77 -4.34 2.75 15.89
C LEU A 77 -3.11 1.98 16.41
N THR A 78 -1.96 2.16 15.77
CA THR A 78 -0.81 1.26 15.94
C THR A 78 0.55 1.97 15.96
N GLY A 79 0.59 3.25 15.60
CA GLY A 79 1.82 3.98 15.35
C GLY A 79 2.52 3.62 14.03
N TRP A 80 1.87 2.86 13.15
CA TRP A 80 2.38 2.53 11.81
C TRP A 80 1.86 3.47 10.74
N GLN A 81 2.60 3.58 9.64
CA GLN A 81 2.18 4.29 8.42
C GLN A 81 2.59 3.50 7.18
N VAL A 82 1.97 3.81 6.04
CA VAL A 82 2.33 3.28 4.72
C VAL A 82 3.08 4.37 3.95
N VAL A 83 4.21 4.01 3.35
CA VAL A 83 5.01 4.91 2.51
C VAL A 83 5.14 4.35 1.10
N ALA A 84 5.07 5.22 0.10
CA ALA A 84 5.23 4.82 -1.30
C ALA A 84 6.71 4.64 -1.65
N VAL A 85 7.00 3.58 -2.40
CA VAL A 85 8.31 3.30 -3.01
C VAL A 85 8.11 2.98 -4.49
N PRO A 86 9.11 3.19 -5.36
CA PRO A 86 8.96 2.94 -6.80
C PRO A 86 8.75 1.44 -7.12
N GLY A 87 9.12 0.55 -6.22
CA GLY A 87 9.03 -0.89 -6.41
C GLY A 87 9.83 -1.64 -5.35
N LEU A 88 10.70 -2.55 -5.78
CA LEU A 88 11.60 -3.26 -4.88
C LEU A 88 12.66 -2.30 -4.32
N VAL A 89 12.86 -2.32 -3.00
CA VAL A 89 13.92 -1.57 -2.31
C VAL A 89 15.00 -2.53 -1.77
N PRO A 90 16.23 -2.06 -1.52
CA PRO A 90 17.25 -2.86 -0.85
C PRO A 90 16.80 -3.38 0.53
N ASP A 91 17.32 -4.55 0.94
CA ASP A 91 16.92 -5.21 2.19
C ASP A 91 17.18 -4.34 3.42
N ASP A 92 18.34 -3.69 3.51
CA ASP A 92 18.70 -2.78 4.61
C ASP A 92 17.71 -1.62 4.74
N VAL A 93 17.29 -1.05 3.61
CA VAL A 93 16.28 0.00 3.54
C VAL A 93 14.90 -0.54 3.98
N PHE A 94 14.49 -1.71 3.48
CA PHE A 94 13.23 -2.35 3.89
C PHE A 94 13.19 -2.58 5.41
N PHE A 95 14.25 -3.13 5.99
CA PHE A 95 14.32 -3.40 7.42
C PHE A 95 14.39 -2.12 8.26
N ASP A 96 15.07 -1.07 7.80
CA ASP A 96 15.02 0.24 8.48
C ASP A 96 13.59 0.80 8.52
N HIS A 97 12.84 0.71 7.41
CA HIS A 97 11.43 1.12 7.38
C HIS A 97 10.59 0.34 8.39
N MET A 98 10.70 -0.98 8.40
CA MET A 98 9.95 -1.84 9.33
C MET A 98 10.32 -1.56 10.79
N ALA A 99 11.60 -1.34 11.10
CA ALA A 99 12.07 -0.98 12.44
C ALA A 99 11.47 0.34 12.93
N ASN A 100 11.19 1.26 12.01
CA ASN A 100 10.60 2.57 12.28
C ASN A 100 9.08 2.64 12.04
N ARG A 101 8.40 1.48 11.98
CA ARG A 101 6.93 1.36 11.78
C ARG A 101 6.44 2.03 10.48
N ARG A 102 7.26 1.98 9.43
CA ARG A 102 6.90 2.38 8.07
C ARG A 102 6.76 1.12 7.23
N PHE A 103 5.59 0.84 6.69
CA PHE A 103 5.37 -0.25 5.75
C PHE A 103 5.53 0.29 4.32
N VAL A 104 6.48 -0.25 3.55
CA VAL A 104 6.71 0.18 2.17
C VAL A 104 5.71 -0.47 1.22
N ALA A 105 5.12 0.31 0.32
CA ALA A 105 4.20 -0.16 -0.71
C ALA A 105 4.61 0.38 -2.09
N GLY A 106 4.63 -0.51 -3.09
CA GLY A 106 4.92 -0.13 -4.48
C GLY A 106 3.84 0.80 -5.04
N ASN A 107 4.25 1.84 -5.75
CA ASN A 107 3.35 2.89 -6.26
C ASN A 107 2.82 2.59 -7.68
N PHE A 108 2.24 1.41 -7.88
CA PHE A 108 1.66 0.96 -9.16
C PHE A 108 0.59 -0.12 -8.93
N ILE A 109 -0.25 -0.38 -9.94
CA ILE A 109 -1.28 -1.43 -9.90
C ILE A 109 -1.21 -2.36 -11.14
N ARG A 110 -1.73 -3.58 -11.00
CA ARG A 110 -1.80 -4.62 -12.04
C ARG A 110 -3.05 -5.46 -11.91
#